data_AF-A0A949APJ2-F1
#
_entry.id   AF-A0A949APJ2-F1
#
_cell.length_a   1.000
_cell.length_b   1.000
_cell.length_c   1.000
_cell.angle_alpha   90.00
_cell.angle_beta   90.00
_cell.angle_gamma   90.00
#
_symmetry.space_group_name_H-M   'P 1'
#
loop_
_entity.id
_entity.type
_entity.pdbx_description
1 polymer ?
#
loop_
_entity_poly.entity_id
_entity_poly.type
_entity_poly.pdbx_seq_one_letter_code
_entity_poly.pdbx_strand_id
1 'polypeptide(L)'
;MNFRNWLKKKTKKKKLTEDELTEIMDKGREEGLLPIITFADPSTEEGKQMQDYINSHYLLPSNYPENNKEITKEKIKKMRQELLDKNTKIERKKKILMLLGHHGSFEALGSLENYAICPNQELKGWVKMAKNECKMFLQSNPEFK
;
A
#
# COMPACT_ATOMS: atom_id res chain seq x y z
N MET A 1 23.15 12.64 2.35
CA MET A 1 22.93 11.18 2.25
C MET A 1 21.48 10.97 1.80
N ASN A 2 21.20 10.27 0.70
CA ASN A 2 19.80 10.11 0.24
C ASN A 2 19.01 9.13 1.14
N PHE A 3 17.68 9.29 1.22
CA PHE A 3 16.79 8.44 2.02
C PHE A 3 17.06 6.95 1.84
N ARG A 4 17.23 6.50 0.59
CA ARG A 4 17.48 5.09 0.25
C ARG A 4 18.73 4.52 0.92
N ASN A 5 19.82 5.28 0.99
CA ASN A 5 21.05 4.84 1.63
C ASN A 5 20.95 4.89 3.17
N TRP A 6 20.14 5.79 3.72
CA TRP A 6 19.85 5.84 5.15
C TRP A 6 18.93 4.67 5.57
N LEU A 7 17.86 4.43 4.83
CA LEU A 7 16.92 3.32 5.05
C LEU A 7 17.62 1.97 5.01
N LYS A 8 18.45 1.71 3.98
CA LYS A 8 19.25 0.48 3.87
C LYS A 8 20.17 0.22 5.07
N LYS A 9 20.64 1.27 5.76
CA LYS A 9 21.45 1.11 6.97
C LYS A 9 20.58 0.74 8.18
N LYS A 10 19.39 1.31 8.30
CA LYS A 10 18.43 1.06 9.39
C LYS A 10 17.76 -0.31 9.28
N THR A 11 17.45 -0.78 8.07
CA THR A 11 16.73 -2.05 7.82
C THR A 11 17.64 -3.28 7.72
N LYS A 12 18.93 -3.18 8.05
CA LYS A 12 19.86 -4.33 8.11
C LYS A 12 19.50 -5.36 9.19
N LYS A 13 18.61 -5.02 10.12
CA LYS A 13 18.12 -5.92 11.18
C LYS A 13 16.93 -6.75 10.69
N LYS A 14 16.84 -8.02 11.13
CA LYS A 14 15.74 -8.96 10.79
C LYS A 14 14.36 -8.48 11.23
N LYS A 15 14.28 -7.60 12.24
CA LYS A 15 13.04 -7.00 12.76
C LYS A 15 13.33 -5.56 13.19
N LEU A 16 12.49 -4.62 12.77
CA LEU A 16 12.51 -3.24 13.24
C LEU A 16 11.75 -3.14 14.56
N THR A 17 12.23 -2.29 15.46
CA THR A 17 11.46 -1.86 16.64
C THR A 17 10.40 -0.82 16.25
N GLU A 18 9.39 -0.59 17.10
CA GLU A 18 8.34 0.41 16.86
C GLU A 18 8.93 1.84 16.75
N ASP A 19 9.93 2.16 17.57
CA ASP A 19 10.62 3.45 17.52
C ASP A 19 11.40 3.63 16.20
N GLU A 20 12.10 2.58 15.74
CA GLU A 20 12.81 2.62 14.45
C GLU A 20 11.85 2.73 13.26
N LEU A 21 10.69 2.09 13.34
CA LEU A 21 9.64 2.21 12.32
C LEU A 21 9.09 3.64 12.28
N THR A 22 8.87 4.25 13.45
CA THR A 22 8.37 5.62 13.60
C THR A 22 9.38 6.63 13.05
N GLU A 23 10.66 6.49 13.37
CA GLU A 23 11.74 7.34 12.84
C GLU A 23 11.86 7.24 11.31
N ILE A 24 11.71 6.04 10.74
CA ILE A 24 11.71 5.83 9.28
C ILE A 24 10.50 6.53 8.64
N MET A 25 9.34 6.45 9.30
CA MET A 25 8.10 7.06 8.84
C MET A 25 8.17 8.58 8.84
N ASP A 26 8.61 9.19 9.94
CA ASP A 26 8.72 10.64 10.07
C ASP A 26 9.73 11.19 9.08
N LYS A 27 10.89 10.55 8.94
CA LYS A 27 11.89 10.98 7.96
C LYS A 27 11.43 10.82 6.52
N GLY A 28 10.68 9.76 6.22
CA GLY A 28 10.08 9.62 4.90
C GLY A 28 8.98 10.65 4.65
N ARG A 29 8.23 11.09 5.67
CA ARG A 29 7.28 12.21 5.54
C ARG A 29 8.00 13.53 5.28
N GLU A 30 9.07 13.82 6.03
CA GLU A 30 9.90 15.03 5.84
C GLU A 30 10.49 15.09 4.43
N GLU A 31 10.94 13.96 3.89
CA GLU A 31 11.49 13.87 2.54
C GLU A 31 10.40 13.75 1.45
N GLY A 32 9.11 13.76 1.81
CA GLY A 32 7.98 13.61 0.87
C GLY A 32 7.90 12.22 0.22
N LEU A 33 8.61 11.24 0.78
CA LEU A 33 8.77 9.87 0.28
C LEU A 33 7.84 8.86 0.96
N LEU A 34 7.22 9.24 2.08
CA LEU A 34 6.17 8.48 2.75
C LEU A 34 4.92 9.34 2.93
N PRO A 35 3.71 8.78 2.75
CA PRO A 35 2.50 9.52 2.98
C PRO A 35 2.43 10.00 4.43
N ILE A 36 1.71 11.10 4.65
CA ILE A 36 0.99 11.30 5.89
C ILE A 36 -0.08 10.20 5.94
N ILE A 37 0.34 8.96 6.23
CA ILE A 37 -0.57 7.93 6.68
C ILE A 37 -0.89 8.33 8.11
N THR A 38 -2.10 8.83 8.32
CA THR A 38 -2.65 8.91 9.67
C THR A 38 -2.82 7.47 10.15
N PHE A 39 -1.81 6.99 10.86
CA PHE A 39 -1.89 5.70 11.52
C PHE A 39 -3.03 5.78 12.53
N ALA A 40 -3.99 4.88 12.40
CA ALA A 40 -4.90 4.62 13.51
C ALA A 40 -4.08 4.09 14.68
N ASP A 41 -4.54 4.35 15.90
CA ASP A 41 -3.94 3.81 17.12
C ASP A 41 -3.74 2.29 16.95
N PRO A 42 -2.51 1.76 17.07
CA PRO A 42 -2.21 0.36 16.82
C PRO A 42 -2.95 -0.60 17.77
N SER A 43 -3.49 -0.12 18.89
CA SER A 43 -4.37 -0.90 19.77
C SER A 43 -5.77 -1.14 19.18
N THR A 44 -6.20 -0.31 18.22
CA THR A 44 -7.49 -0.43 17.55
C THR A 44 -7.46 -1.47 16.43
N GLU A 45 -8.61 -2.02 16.08
CA GLU A 45 -8.72 -2.98 14.96
C GLU A 45 -8.28 -2.39 13.62
N GLU A 46 -8.55 -1.11 13.38
CA GLU A 46 -8.06 -0.41 12.18
C GLU A 46 -6.54 -0.28 12.19
N GLY A 47 -5.95 0.07 13.34
CA GLY A 47 -4.49 0.15 13.51
C GLY A 47 -3.79 -1.18 13.27
N LYS A 48 -4.33 -2.28 13.81
CA LYS A 48 -3.83 -3.64 13.55
C LYS A 48 -3.91 -4.01 12.07
N GLN A 49 -5.01 -3.66 11.39
CA GLN A 49 -5.15 -3.89 9.95
C GLN A 49 -4.15 -3.08 9.12
N MET A 50 -3.87 -1.83 9.51
CA MET A 50 -2.84 -1.02 8.85
C MET A 50 -1.43 -1.60 9.07
N GLN A 51 -1.13 -2.08 10.27
CA GLN A 51 0.13 -2.75 10.57
C GLN A 51 0.28 -4.06 9.78
N ASP A 52 -0.81 -4.83 9.67
CA ASP A 52 -0.86 -6.04 8.84
C ASP A 52 -0.61 -5.73 7.35
N TYR A 53 -1.19 -4.64 6.82
CA TYR A 53 -0.88 -4.15 5.47
C TYR A 53 0.61 -3.87 5.30
N ILE A 54 1.21 -3.10 6.22
CA ILE A 54 2.66 -2.78 6.17
C ILE A 54 3.49 -4.05 6.20
N ASN A 55 3.18 -4.98 7.10
CA ASN A 55 3.91 -6.23 7.23
C ASN A 55 3.73 -7.15 6.01
N SER A 56 2.72 -6.92 5.18
CA SER A 56 2.38 -7.74 4.03
C SER A 56 3.01 -7.32 2.72
N HIS A 57 3.99 -6.41 2.73
CA HIS A 57 4.73 -6.03 1.52
C HIS A 57 5.47 -7.21 0.87
N TYR A 58 5.71 -8.31 1.60
CA TYR A 58 6.21 -9.57 1.02
C TYR A 58 5.25 -10.21 0.00
N LEU A 59 3.98 -9.78 -0.06
CA LEU A 59 3.01 -10.23 -1.07
C LEU A 59 3.26 -9.63 -2.46
N LEU A 60 4.08 -8.58 -2.54
CA LEU A 60 4.51 -8.03 -3.81
C LEU A 60 5.41 -9.03 -4.57
N PRO A 61 5.39 -9.01 -5.91
CA PRO A 61 6.31 -9.82 -6.70
C PRO A 61 7.77 -9.53 -6.33
N SER A 62 8.63 -10.55 -6.38
CA SER A 62 10.06 -10.41 -6.05
C SER A 62 10.82 -9.43 -6.95
N ASN A 63 10.27 -9.11 -8.12
CA ASN A 63 10.78 -8.15 -9.08
C ASN A 63 10.04 -6.79 -9.04
N TYR A 64 9.35 -6.49 -7.93
CA TYR A 64 8.85 -5.14 -7.65
C TYR A 64 10.04 -4.16 -7.48
N PRO A 65 9.99 -2.91 -8.01
CA PRO A 65 8.84 -2.26 -8.65
C PRO A 65 8.73 -2.44 -10.17
N GLU A 66 9.67 -3.12 -10.84
CA GLU A 66 9.78 -3.17 -12.31
C GLU A 66 8.51 -3.71 -12.99
N ASN A 67 7.90 -4.75 -12.42
CA ASN A 67 6.69 -5.36 -12.98
C ASN A 67 5.38 -4.65 -12.64
N ASN A 68 5.37 -3.65 -11.76
CA ASN A 68 4.11 -3.01 -11.40
C ASN A 68 3.53 -2.20 -12.57
N LYS A 69 4.39 -1.75 -13.50
CA LYS A 69 4.00 -1.12 -14.77
C LYS A 69 3.46 -2.11 -15.81
N GLU A 70 3.69 -3.42 -15.64
CA GLU A 70 3.18 -4.46 -16.54
C GLU A 70 1.73 -4.88 -16.22
N ILE A 71 1.15 -4.36 -15.13
CA ILE A 71 -0.25 -4.59 -14.81
C ILE A 71 -1.12 -3.76 -15.76
N THR A 72 -1.66 -4.41 -16.79
CA THR A 72 -2.52 -3.74 -17.77
C THR A 72 -3.87 -3.30 -17.18
N LYS A 73 -4.56 -2.39 -17.88
CA LYS A 73 -5.91 -1.93 -17.50
C LYS A 73 -6.91 -3.08 -17.39
N GLU A 74 -6.82 -4.09 -18.27
CA GLU A 74 -7.67 -5.29 -18.22
C GLU A 74 -7.41 -6.09 -16.94
N LYS A 75 -6.16 -6.15 -16.50
CA LYS A 75 -5.78 -6.85 -15.26
C LYS A 75 -6.27 -6.09 -14.03
N ILE A 76 -6.19 -4.76 -14.03
CA ILE A 76 -6.81 -3.91 -13.00
C ILE A 76 -8.32 -4.13 -12.95
N LYS A 77 -9.00 -4.19 -14.11
CA LYS A 77 -10.44 -4.45 -14.18
C LYS A 77 -10.82 -5.82 -13.58
N LYS A 78 -10.05 -6.87 -13.87
CA LYS A 78 -10.24 -8.20 -13.26
C LYS A 78 -10.02 -8.18 -11.75
N MET A 79 -8.95 -7.54 -11.30
CA MET A 79 -8.66 -7.36 -9.87
C MET A 79 -9.79 -6.61 -9.14
N ARG A 80 -10.37 -5.59 -9.77
CA ARG A 80 -11.56 -4.91 -9.24
C ARG A 80 -12.74 -5.86 -9.10
N GLN A 81 -13.03 -6.67 -10.12
CA GLN A 81 -14.12 -7.65 -10.06
C GLN A 81 -13.90 -8.64 -8.90
N GLU A 82 -12.68 -9.14 -8.74
CA GLU A 82 -12.31 -10.03 -7.63
C GLU A 82 -12.45 -9.34 -6.25
N LEU A 83 -12.09 -8.05 -6.12
CA LEU A 83 -12.28 -7.30 -4.87
C LEU A 83 -13.76 -7.16 -4.48
N LEU A 84 -14.63 -6.94 -5.46
CA LEU A 84 -16.06 -6.74 -5.24
C LEU A 84 -16.83 -8.05 -5.07
N ASP A 85 -16.29 -9.18 -5.57
CA ASP A 85 -16.89 -10.49 -5.37
C ASP A 85 -16.84 -10.91 -3.90
N LYS A 86 -17.99 -11.32 -3.35
CA LYS A 86 -18.15 -11.78 -1.97
C LYS A 86 -17.49 -13.15 -1.74
N ASN A 87 -17.32 -13.94 -2.79
CA ASN A 87 -16.73 -15.29 -2.71
C ASN A 87 -15.19 -15.27 -2.80
N THR A 88 -14.59 -14.14 -3.18
CA THR A 88 -13.13 -14.01 -3.21
C THR A 88 -12.58 -14.05 -1.78
N LYS A 89 -11.65 -14.98 -1.54
CA LYS A 89 -10.96 -15.12 -0.26
C LYS A 89 -10.23 -13.85 0.16
N ILE A 90 -10.17 -13.60 1.45
CA ILE A 90 -9.58 -12.38 2.03
C ILE A 90 -8.10 -12.27 1.67
N GLU A 91 -7.35 -13.36 1.71
CA GLU A 91 -5.92 -13.38 1.37
C GLU A 91 -5.69 -12.93 -0.08
N ARG A 92 -6.60 -13.31 -0.98
CA ARG A 92 -6.57 -12.87 -2.37
C ARG A 92 -6.88 -11.38 -2.46
N LYS A 93 -7.88 -10.88 -1.73
CA LYS A 93 -8.20 -9.45 -1.68
C LYS A 93 -7.04 -8.63 -1.15
N LYS A 94 -6.37 -9.07 -0.07
CA LYS A 94 -5.14 -8.46 0.47
C LYS A 94 -4.06 -8.31 -0.59
N LYS A 95 -3.77 -9.38 -1.32
CA LYS A 95 -2.80 -9.33 -2.44
C LYS A 95 -3.21 -8.33 -3.53
N ILE A 96 -4.49 -8.26 -3.86
CA ILE A 96 -4.99 -7.28 -4.85
C ILE A 96 -4.84 -5.85 -4.33
N LEU A 97 -5.22 -5.58 -3.07
CA LEU A 97 -5.07 -4.25 -2.46
C LEU A 97 -3.61 -3.79 -2.46
N MET A 98 -2.68 -4.70 -2.15
CA MET A 98 -1.24 -4.45 -2.21
C MET A 98 -0.79 -4.08 -3.63
N LEU A 99 -1.19 -4.85 -4.65
CA LEU A 99 -0.80 -4.58 -6.04
C LEU A 99 -1.38 -3.25 -6.55
N LEU A 100 -2.67 -3.02 -6.32
CA LEU A 100 -3.34 -1.79 -6.75
C LEU A 100 -2.83 -0.57 -5.98
N GLY A 101 -2.55 -0.71 -4.69
CA GLY A 101 -2.00 0.35 -3.85
C GLY A 101 -0.67 0.87 -4.38
N HIS A 102 0.20 -0.05 -4.84
CA HIS A 102 1.50 0.32 -5.39
C HIS A 102 1.48 0.74 -6.86
N HIS A 103 0.33 0.65 -7.55
CA HIS A 103 0.27 0.82 -9.01
C HIS A 103 0.42 2.28 -9.45
N GLY A 104 -0.26 3.21 -8.78
CA GLY A 104 -0.15 4.64 -9.09
C GLY A 104 -0.81 5.08 -10.40
N SER A 105 -1.95 4.48 -10.79
CA SER A 105 -2.76 4.96 -11.93
C SER A 105 -4.18 5.33 -11.51
N PHE A 106 -4.86 6.14 -12.32
CA PHE A 106 -6.26 6.52 -12.10
C PHE A 106 -7.20 5.29 -12.08
N GLU A 107 -6.95 4.28 -12.92
CA GLU A 107 -7.77 3.06 -12.95
C GLU A 107 -7.62 2.23 -11.66
N ALA A 108 -6.40 2.11 -11.15
CA ALA A 108 -6.14 1.42 -9.89
C ALA A 108 -6.78 2.19 -8.73
N LEU A 109 -6.61 3.51 -8.69
CA LEU A 109 -7.21 4.37 -7.68
C LEU A 109 -8.74 4.28 -7.69
N GLY A 110 -9.36 4.38 -8.87
CA GLY A 110 -10.81 4.26 -9.01
C GLY A 110 -11.33 2.88 -8.57
N SER A 111 -10.56 1.82 -8.80
CA SER A 111 -10.90 0.46 -8.32
C SER A 111 -10.87 0.38 -6.79
N LEU A 112 -9.86 0.97 -6.16
CA LEU A 112 -9.73 1.03 -4.71
C LEU A 112 -10.82 1.92 -4.08
N GLU A 113 -11.15 3.05 -4.70
CA GLU A 113 -12.24 3.93 -4.27
C GLU A 113 -13.60 3.25 -4.34
N ASN A 114 -13.83 2.45 -5.40
CA ASN A 114 -15.06 1.69 -5.54
C ASN A 114 -15.22 0.62 -4.45
N TYR A 115 -14.15 -0.12 -4.15
CA TYR A 115 -14.19 -1.12 -3.08
C TYR A 115 -14.29 -0.48 -1.69
N ALA A 116 -13.75 0.73 -1.50
CA ALA A 116 -13.83 1.46 -0.24
C ALA A 116 -15.23 1.90 0.18
N ILE A 117 -16.22 1.84 -0.72
CA ILE A 117 -17.62 2.16 -0.39
C ILE A 117 -18.20 1.13 0.59
N CYS A 118 -17.88 -0.16 0.39
CA CYS A 118 -18.36 -1.24 1.25
C CYS A 118 -17.31 -2.36 1.33
N PRO A 119 -16.18 -2.12 2.01
CA PRO A 119 -15.11 -3.11 2.13
C PRO A 119 -15.51 -4.22 3.11
N ASN A 120 -14.85 -5.37 2.99
CA ASN A 120 -14.88 -6.38 4.05
C ASN A 120 -14.39 -5.73 5.36
N GLN A 121 -15.03 -6.03 6.49
CA GLN A 121 -14.75 -5.37 7.77
C GLN A 121 -13.28 -5.48 8.19
N GLU A 122 -12.65 -6.63 7.92
CA GLU A 122 -11.23 -6.91 8.18
C GLU A 122 -10.25 -6.23 7.22
N LEU A 123 -10.74 -5.57 6.17
CA LEU A 123 -9.93 -4.91 5.14
C LEU A 123 -10.12 -3.39 5.09
N LYS A 124 -10.81 -2.79 6.08
CA LYS A 124 -11.02 -1.34 6.16
C LYS A 124 -9.69 -0.57 6.22
N GLY A 125 -8.80 -0.98 7.12
CA GLY A 125 -7.46 -0.40 7.24
C GLY A 125 -6.63 -0.62 5.98
N TRP A 126 -6.67 -1.84 5.42
CA TRP A 126 -5.96 -2.19 4.18
C TRP A 126 -6.36 -1.30 2.99
N VAL A 127 -7.66 -1.07 2.78
CA VAL A 127 -8.16 -0.21 1.70
C VAL A 127 -7.69 1.22 1.85
N LYS A 128 -7.70 1.74 3.07
CA LYS A 128 -7.25 3.11 3.36
C LYS A 128 -5.77 3.27 3.03
N MET A 129 -4.94 2.31 3.43
CA MET A 129 -3.51 2.27 3.11
C MET A 129 -3.27 2.23 1.59
N ALA A 130 -3.86 1.25 0.90
CA ALA A 130 -3.72 1.08 -0.54
C ALA A 130 -4.14 2.35 -1.32
N LYS A 131 -5.25 2.98 -0.93
CA LYS A 131 -5.69 4.24 -1.58
C LYS A 131 -4.68 5.36 -1.42
N ASN A 132 -4.15 5.53 -0.21
CA ASN A 132 -3.19 6.59 0.08
C ASN A 132 -1.90 6.41 -0.72
N GLU A 133 -1.36 5.19 -0.74
CA GLU A 133 -0.18 4.85 -1.54
C GLU A 133 -0.43 5.04 -3.04
N CYS A 134 -1.59 4.60 -3.54
CA CYS A 134 -1.91 4.74 -4.96
C CYS A 134 -2.02 6.21 -5.38
N LYS A 135 -2.64 7.06 -4.56
CA LYS A 135 -2.70 8.52 -4.81
C LYS A 135 -1.30 9.12 -4.87
N MET A 136 -0.42 8.71 -3.96
CA MET A 136 0.94 9.21 -3.94
C MET A 136 1.76 8.79 -5.14
N PHE A 137 1.73 7.51 -5.51
CA PHE A 137 2.45 7.04 -6.68
C PHE A 137 1.94 7.72 -7.96
N LEU A 138 0.64 7.96 -8.04
CA LEU A 138 0.03 8.73 -9.12
C LEU A 138 0.55 10.18 -9.17
N GLN A 139 0.60 10.88 -8.03
CA GLN A 139 1.11 12.26 -7.94
C GLN A 139 2.63 12.39 -8.14
N SER A 140 3.35 11.30 -7.89
CA SER A 140 4.81 11.23 -8.05
C SER A 140 5.22 10.89 -9.48
N ASN A 141 4.27 10.49 -10.34
CA ASN A 141 4.54 10.16 -11.73
C ASN A 141 4.75 11.46 -12.55
N PRO A 142 5.94 11.66 -13.14
CA PRO A 142 6.25 12.87 -13.92
C PRO A 142 5.38 13.05 -15.17
N GLU A 143 4.71 12.01 -15.67
CA GLU A 143 3.76 12.14 -16.79
C GLU A 143 2.50 12.95 -16.44
N PHE A 144 2.25 13.22 -15.15
CA PHE A 144 1.10 13.96 -14.65
C PHE A 144 1.49 15.23 -13.86
N LYS A 145 2.75 15.68 -13.96
CA LYS A 145 3.24 16.96 -13.43
C LYS A 145 3.46 17.95 -14.57
#